data_AF-A0A7J4FHJ9-F1
#
_entry.id   AF-A0A7J4FHJ9-F1
#
_cell.length_a   1.000
_cell.length_b   1.000
_cell.length_c   1.000
_cell.angle_alpha   90.00
_cell.angle_beta   90.00
_cell.angle_gamma   90.00
#
_symmetry.space_group_name_H-M   'P 1'
#
loop_
_entity.id
_entity.type
_entity.pdbx_description
1 polymer ?
#
loop_
_entity_poly.entity_id
_entity_poly.type
_entity_poly.pdbx_seq_one_letter_code
_entity_poly.pdbx_strand_id
1 'polypeptide(L)'
;FCSYKGTQPARPGAVRHIFSHHAFVHPYESLENNLWGIGHQSGTFSSLYKSRLRRGKEYCLAPYERKIENGKVKKVRIKGERIEGRFAKDFTELVGTEKNVLLFCKNAEHLDLPDRSVDAVVTDPPYLDNVMYSELSDFFYVWMRLALKDRYPEFEPVLTPKEEEIVKAQGRGKDSKSYLKGMTRVFRECHRILKDDGLLIFTFHHKGDEAWAIVLQALLDAGFYISATYPVRSEMKLSVHILNQESIEYDAIIVCRKRIRGASSDWSSIERKIRDTANHLLKELISLNGKATKMEALVIVMGKCLEFYSKAYPDIRDGQERISTEEALRRVRNILQELAEELE
;
A
#
# COMPACT_ATOMS: atom_id res chain seq x y z
N PHE A 1 12.38 -25.56 -3.65
CA PHE A 1 11.60 -26.40 -2.72
C PHE A 1 10.52 -27.15 -3.49
N CYS A 2 10.31 -28.42 -3.15
CA CYS A 2 9.20 -29.22 -3.64
C CYS A 2 8.10 -29.23 -2.57
N SER A 3 7.02 -28.47 -2.78
CA SER A 3 5.87 -28.47 -1.86
C SER A 3 4.85 -29.51 -2.30
N TYR A 4 4.33 -30.36 -1.41
CA TYR A 4 3.14 -31.15 -1.74
C TYR A 4 2.00 -30.22 -2.19
N LYS A 5 1.44 -30.50 -3.36
CA LYS A 5 0.41 -29.65 -3.97
C LYS A 5 -0.96 -30.21 -3.61
N GLY A 6 -1.50 -29.82 -2.46
CA GLY A 6 -2.86 -30.15 -2.06
C GLY A 6 -3.06 -31.60 -1.61
N THR A 7 -4.31 -31.93 -1.32
CA THR A 7 -4.83 -33.13 -0.65
C THR A 7 -4.63 -34.46 -1.39
N GLN A 8 -3.89 -34.50 -2.50
CA GLN A 8 -3.70 -35.71 -3.32
C GLN A 8 -2.23 -36.20 -3.26
N PRO A 9 -1.97 -37.35 -2.61
CA PRO A 9 -0.61 -37.92 -2.45
C PRO A 9 0.10 -38.28 -3.77
N ALA A 10 -0.65 -38.44 -4.86
CA ALA A 10 -0.15 -38.99 -6.13
C ALA A 10 0.42 -37.94 -7.11
N ARG A 11 0.53 -36.66 -6.74
CA ARG A 11 1.12 -35.62 -7.60
C ARG A 11 2.36 -35.01 -6.94
N PRO A 12 3.57 -35.18 -7.52
CA PRO A 12 4.73 -34.49 -7.01
C PRO A 12 4.52 -32.98 -7.05
N GLY A 13 5.02 -32.32 -6.01
CA GLY A 13 5.01 -30.87 -5.88
C GLY A 13 5.58 -30.16 -7.08
N ALA A 14 5.02 -29.01 -7.45
CA ALA A 14 5.63 -28.19 -8.47
C ALA A 14 6.95 -27.60 -7.93
N VAL A 15 8.03 -27.65 -8.72
CA VAL A 15 9.27 -26.94 -8.38
C VAL A 15 8.98 -25.44 -8.44
N ARG A 16 9.38 -24.73 -7.38
CA ARG A 16 9.20 -23.30 -7.23
C ARG A 16 10.49 -22.60 -6.83
N HIS A 17 10.64 -21.36 -7.27
CA HIS A 17 11.72 -20.48 -6.81
C HIS A 17 11.52 -20.07 -5.35
N ILE A 18 12.60 -19.67 -4.68
CA ILE A 18 12.61 -19.34 -3.25
C ILE A 18 11.64 -18.20 -2.88
N PHE A 19 11.38 -17.27 -3.81
CA PHE A 19 10.40 -16.17 -3.66
C PHE A 19 8.99 -16.48 -4.19
N SER A 20 8.62 -17.76 -4.30
CA SER A 20 7.29 -18.14 -4.79
C SER A 20 6.19 -17.96 -3.74
N HIS A 21 6.59 -17.76 -2.49
CA HIS A 21 5.76 -17.33 -1.38
C HIS A 21 6.08 -15.87 -1.04
N HIS A 22 5.14 -15.18 -0.41
CA HIS A 22 5.34 -13.85 0.17
C HIS A 22 6.17 -13.92 1.47
N ALA A 23 7.19 -14.77 1.49
CA ALA A 23 8.08 -14.99 2.63
C ALA A 23 9.41 -15.56 2.13
N PHE A 24 10.50 -15.23 2.83
CA PHE A 24 11.78 -15.91 2.64
C PHE A 24 11.79 -17.18 3.48
N VAL A 25 11.33 -18.30 2.88
CA VAL A 25 11.36 -19.60 3.53
C VAL A 25 12.72 -20.23 3.26
N HIS A 26 13.53 -20.40 4.31
CA HIS A 26 14.80 -21.12 4.20
C HIS A 26 14.52 -22.61 3.97
N PRO A 27 14.88 -23.19 2.80
CA PRO A 27 14.64 -24.59 2.55
C PRO A 27 15.69 -25.45 3.26
N TYR A 28 15.26 -26.39 4.10
CA TYR A 28 16.16 -27.38 4.72
C TYR A 28 16.83 -28.29 3.68
N GLU A 29 16.12 -28.57 2.58
CA GLU A 29 16.65 -29.30 1.44
C GLU A 29 16.42 -28.49 0.16
N SER A 30 17.52 -28.16 -0.51
CA SER A 30 17.49 -27.46 -1.78
C SER A 30 17.48 -28.47 -2.94
N LEU A 31 16.67 -28.18 -3.95
CA LEU A 31 16.68 -28.89 -5.23
C LEU A 31 17.06 -27.89 -6.31
N GLU A 32 18.10 -28.22 -7.07
CA GLU A 32 18.46 -27.51 -8.28
C GLU A 32 17.65 -28.05 -9.46
N ASN A 33 17.07 -27.14 -10.24
CA ASN A 33 16.31 -27.49 -11.44
C ASN A 33 17.07 -27.02 -12.68
N ASN A 34 16.80 -27.60 -13.84
CA ASN A 34 17.32 -27.08 -15.09
C ASN A 34 16.79 -25.65 -15.32
N LEU A 35 17.67 -24.65 -15.24
CA LEU A 35 17.32 -23.24 -15.35
C LEU A 35 16.53 -22.94 -16.63
N TRP A 36 16.96 -23.47 -17.76
CA TRP A 36 16.31 -23.23 -19.05
C TRP A 36 15.05 -24.09 -19.22
N GLY A 37 15.06 -25.31 -18.69
CA GLY A 37 13.96 -26.26 -18.81
C GLY A 37 13.72 -26.79 -20.23
N ILE A 38 12.90 -27.84 -20.34
CA ILE A 38 12.50 -28.44 -21.61
C ILE A 38 10.96 -28.45 -21.66
N GLY A 39 10.37 -27.75 -22.63
CA GLY A 39 8.90 -27.69 -22.76
C GLY A 39 8.21 -26.95 -21.61
N HIS A 40 7.14 -27.53 -21.06
CA HIS A 40 6.31 -26.95 -19.99
C HIS A 40 6.65 -27.54 -18.62
N GLN A 41 7.69 -27.00 -17.98
CA GLN A 41 8.10 -27.40 -16.64
C GLN A 41 7.86 -26.29 -15.61
N SER A 42 7.67 -26.67 -14.35
CA SER A 42 7.58 -25.73 -13.23
C SER A 42 8.96 -25.27 -12.79
N GLY A 43 9.09 -24.00 -12.38
CA GLY A 43 10.30 -23.53 -11.71
C GLY A 43 11.50 -23.31 -12.63
N THR A 44 11.29 -23.15 -13.95
CA THR A 44 12.34 -22.85 -14.93
C THR A 44 12.18 -21.42 -15.46
N PHE A 45 13.29 -20.79 -15.84
CA PHE A 45 13.33 -19.45 -16.41
C PHE A 45 12.49 -19.37 -17.70
N SER A 46 12.66 -20.32 -18.63
CA SER A 46 11.90 -20.29 -19.90
C SER A 46 10.39 -20.37 -19.68
N SER A 47 9.95 -21.15 -18.69
CA SER A 47 8.54 -21.27 -18.33
C SER A 47 8.02 -19.96 -17.75
N LEU A 48 8.74 -19.32 -16.81
CA LEU A 48 8.40 -18.00 -16.26
C LEU A 48 8.35 -16.93 -17.36
N TYR A 49 9.38 -16.86 -18.20
CA TYR A 49 9.48 -15.91 -19.29
C TYR A 49 8.32 -16.05 -20.27
N LYS A 50 8.08 -17.26 -20.81
CA LYS A 50 7.02 -17.49 -21.80
C LYS A 50 5.61 -17.33 -21.22
N SER A 51 5.37 -17.84 -20.02
CA SER A 51 4.01 -17.88 -19.44
C SER A 51 3.59 -16.59 -18.72
N ARG A 52 4.54 -15.76 -18.27
CA ARG A 52 4.27 -14.53 -17.52
C ARG A 52 4.86 -13.30 -18.21
N LEU A 53 6.18 -13.19 -18.31
CA LEU A 53 6.85 -11.96 -18.72
C LEU A 53 6.53 -11.57 -20.17
N ARG A 54 6.68 -12.52 -21.10
CA ARG A 54 6.41 -12.32 -22.53
C ARG A 54 4.94 -11.97 -22.76
N ARG A 55 4.02 -12.70 -22.13
CA ARG A 55 2.58 -12.43 -22.21
C ARG A 55 2.20 -11.06 -21.64
N GLY A 56 2.87 -10.62 -20.59
CA GLY A 56 2.73 -9.25 -20.06
C GLY A 56 3.15 -8.20 -21.08
N LYS A 57 4.31 -8.39 -21.72
CA LYS A 57 4.77 -7.48 -22.78
C LYS A 57 3.89 -7.51 -24.04
N GLU A 58 3.43 -8.69 -24.45
CA GLU A 58 2.44 -8.83 -25.53
C GLU A 58 1.14 -8.08 -25.21
N TYR A 59 0.67 -8.13 -23.95
CA TYR A 59 -0.48 -7.35 -23.50
C TYR A 59 -0.20 -5.83 -23.56
N CYS A 60 0.98 -5.37 -23.13
CA CYS A 60 1.36 -3.96 -23.25
C CYS A 60 1.33 -3.46 -24.70
N LEU A 61 1.69 -4.31 -25.67
CA LEU A 61 1.69 -3.97 -27.10
C LEU A 61 0.29 -4.02 -27.74
N ALA A 62 -0.63 -4.81 -27.18
CA ALA A 62 -1.99 -4.99 -27.70
C ALA A 62 -2.95 -5.31 -26.55
N PRO A 63 -3.29 -4.30 -25.71
CA PRO A 63 -4.17 -4.50 -24.57
C PRO A 63 -5.56 -4.93 -25.04
N TYR A 64 -6.23 -5.70 -24.20
CA TYR A 64 -7.56 -6.21 -24.50
C TYR A 64 -8.43 -6.22 -23.26
N GLU A 65 -9.71 -5.98 -23.46
CA GLU A 65 -10.75 -6.12 -22.46
C GLU A 65 -11.54 -7.41 -22.63
N ARG A 66 -12.30 -7.78 -21.61
CA ARG A 66 -13.22 -8.92 -21.65
C ARG A 66 -14.65 -8.41 -21.87
N LYS A 67 -15.29 -8.85 -22.96
CA LYS A 67 -16.73 -8.68 -23.19
C LYS A 67 -17.45 -10.01 -23.08
N ILE A 68 -18.66 -9.98 -22.53
CA ILE A 68 -19.57 -11.13 -22.53
C ILE A 68 -20.48 -10.98 -23.75
N GLU A 69 -20.33 -11.89 -24.71
CA GLU A 69 -21.19 -11.98 -25.90
C GLU A 69 -21.85 -13.36 -25.88
N ASN A 70 -23.18 -13.43 -25.84
CA ASN A 70 -23.95 -14.68 -25.81
C ASN A 70 -23.50 -15.66 -24.70
N GLY A 71 -23.25 -15.15 -23.48
CA GLY A 71 -22.79 -15.94 -22.35
C GLY A 71 -21.34 -16.42 -22.42
N LYS A 72 -20.58 -16.05 -23.47
CA LYS A 72 -19.16 -16.40 -23.63
C LYS A 72 -18.28 -15.17 -23.43
N VAL A 73 -17.20 -15.34 -22.68
CA VAL A 73 -16.19 -14.29 -22.49
C VAL A 73 -15.27 -14.25 -23.70
N LYS A 74 -15.26 -13.11 -24.39
CA LYS A 74 -14.39 -12.83 -25.53
C LYS A 74 -13.41 -11.72 -25.18
N LYS A 75 -12.17 -11.87 -25.64
CA LYS A 75 -11.14 -10.84 -25.52
C LYS A 75 -11.27 -9.88 -26.71
N VAL A 76 -11.46 -8.61 -26.43
CA VAL A 76 -11.60 -7.55 -27.43
C VAL A 76 -10.42 -6.61 -27.27
N ARG A 77 -9.57 -6.54 -28.28
CA ARG A 77 -8.41 -5.63 -28.27
C ARG A 77 -8.87 -4.18 -28.33
N ILE A 78 -8.15 -3.31 -27.61
CA ILE A 78 -8.39 -1.87 -27.66
C ILE A 78 -7.53 -1.29 -28.79
N LYS A 79 -8.18 -0.84 -29.86
CA LYS A 79 -7.49 -0.42 -31.09
C LYS A 79 -6.69 0.85 -30.84
N GLY A 80 -5.40 0.82 -31.16
CA GLY A 80 -4.50 1.98 -31.07
C GLY A 80 -3.89 2.21 -29.69
N GLU A 81 -4.33 1.47 -28.67
CA GLU A 81 -3.79 1.61 -27.32
C GLU A 81 -2.53 0.75 -27.12
N ARG A 82 -1.53 1.33 -26.44
CA ARG A 82 -0.28 0.66 -26.05
C ARG A 82 0.11 1.15 -24.65
N ILE A 83 0.58 0.23 -23.82
CA ILE A 83 1.11 0.53 -22.48
C ILE A 83 2.63 0.62 -22.60
N GLU A 84 3.13 1.79 -22.99
CA GLU A 84 4.55 2.06 -23.18
C GLU A 84 4.98 3.36 -22.50
N GLY A 85 6.16 3.32 -21.89
CA GLY A 85 6.80 4.49 -21.30
C GLY A 85 7.74 5.14 -22.31
N ARG A 86 7.46 6.39 -22.67
CA ARG A 86 8.35 7.30 -23.39
C ARG A 86 8.96 8.21 -22.35
N PHE A 87 10.19 7.86 -21.94
CA PHE A 87 10.90 8.53 -20.86
C PHE A 87 11.31 9.95 -21.25
N ALA A 88 10.97 10.91 -20.39
CA ALA A 88 11.48 12.27 -20.38
C ALA A 88 12.73 12.35 -19.48
N LYS A 89 13.64 13.27 -19.81
CA LYS A 89 14.83 13.55 -18.99
C LYS A 89 14.54 14.46 -17.80
N ASP A 90 13.54 15.32 -17.92
CA ASP A 90 13.15 16.32 -16.94
C ASP A 90 11.65 16.64 -17.03
N PHE A 91 11.15 17.44 -16.08
CA PHE A 91 9.74 17.81 -16.01
C PHE A 91 9.29 18.66 -17.21
N THR A 92 10.16 19.52 -17.75
CA THR A 92 9.85 20.38 -18.89
C THR A 92 9.60 19.54 -20.15
N GLU A 93 10.45 18.55 -20.40
CA GLU A 93 10.25 17.60 -21.49
C GLU A 93 8.99 16.75 -21.27
N LEU A 94 8.72 16.32 -20.03
CA LEU A 94 7.53 15.53 -19.70
C LEU A 94 6.22 16.25 -20.07
N VAL A 95 6.11 17.54 -19.77
CA VAL A 95 4.88 18.31 -20.03
C VAL A 95 4.84 18.97 -21.41
N GLY A 96 6.01 19.17 -22.04
CA GLY A 96 6.15 19.92 -23.29
C GLY A 96 6.21 19.07 -24.57
N THR A 97 6.21 17.74 -24.46
CA THR A 97 6.40 16.82 -25.59
C THR A 97 5.44 15.63 -25.52
N GLU A 98 5.61 14.64 -26.40
CA GLU A 98 4.87 13.38 -26.39
C GLU A 98 5.36 12.37 -25.35
N LYS A 99 6.40 12.68 -24.56
CA LYS A 99 6.86 11.85 -23.44
C LYS A 99 5.76 11.71 -22.37
N ASN A 100 5.80 10.62 -21.62
CA ASN A 100 4.74 10.30 -20.63
C ASN A 100 5.26 9.66 -19.34
N VAL A 101 6.58 9.50 -19.18
CA VAL A 101 7.17 8.94 -17.96
C VAL A 101 8.39 9.77 -17.57
N LEU A 102 8.48 10.19 -16.32
CA LEU A 102 9.69 10.70 -15.70
C LEU A 102 10.03 9.77 -14.53
N LEU A 103 11.23 9.21 -14.55
CA LEU A 103 11.65 8.17 -13.60
C LEU A 103 12.78 8.71 -12.72
N PHE A 104 12.62 8.57 -11.42
CA PHE A 104 13.62 8.95 -10.43
C PHE A 104 14.02 7.72 -9.58
N CYS A 105 15.31 7.62 -9.27
CA CYS A 105 15.81 6.76 -8.20
C CYS A 105 16.39 7.66 -7.12
N LYS A 106 15.52 8.18 -6.25
CA LYS A 106 15.85 9.21 -5.25
C LYS A 106 15.01 9.03 -4.00
N ASN A 107 15.42 9.74 -2.94
CA ASN A 107 14.65 9.86 -1.72
C ASN A 107 13.37 10.66 -1.96
N ALA A 108 12.21 10.09 -1.59
CA ALA A 108 10.90 10.73 -1.79
C ALA A 108 10.67 11.98 -0.91
N GLU A 109 11.58 12.27 0.03
CA GLU A 109 11.59 13.53 0.77
C GLU A 109 11.94 14.74 -0.12
N HIS A 110 12.57 14.51 -1.28
CA HIS A 110 12.99 15.55 -2.22
C HIS A 110 12.81 15.10 -3.67
N LEU A 111 11.84 15.71 -4.36
CA LEU A 111 11.49 15.43 -5.74
C LEU A 111 11.80 16.64 -6.62
N ASP A 112 12.46 16.41 -7.75
CA ASP A 112 12.79 17.44 -8.74
C ASP A 112 11.58 17.80 -9.61
N LEU A 113 10.47 18.13 -8.94
CA LEU A 113 9.20 18.51 -9.53
C LEU A 113 8.84 19.93 -9.07
N PRO A 114 8.27 20.78 -9.95
CA PRO A 114 7.81 22.10 -9.54
C PRO A 114 6.68 22.03 -8.51
N ASP A 115 6.50 23.10 -7.75
CA ASP A 115 5.33 23.26 -6.87
C ASP A 115 4.04 23.17 -7.69
N ARG A 116 3.00 22.57 -7.09
CA ARG A 116 1.63 22.54 -7.67
C ARG A 116 1.57 22.02 -9.11
N SER A 117 2.42 21.06 -9.44
CA SER A 117 2.59 20.50 -10.78
C SER A 117 1.87 19.17 -11.00
N VAL A 118 1.46 18.48 -9.94
CA VAL A 118 0.89 17.12 -9.99
C VAL A 118 -0.57 17.10 -9.55
N ASP A 119 -1.42 16.36 -10.26
CA ASP A 119 -2.85 16.19 -9.95
C ASP A 119 -3.10 15.17 -8.82
N ALA A 120 -2.32 14.09 -8.79
CA ALA A 120 -2.45 13.05 -7.78
C ALA A 120 -1.10 12.41 -7.44
N VAL A 121 -0.89 12.13 -6.16
CA VAL A 121 0.19 11.27 -5.66
C VAL A 121 -0.47 9.98 -5.19
N VAL A 122 -0.08 8.85 -5.77
CA VAL A 122 -0.56 7.51 -5.39
C VAL A 122 0.64 6.72 -4.89
N THR A 123 0.64 6.32 -3.62
CA THR A 123 1.82 5.71 -2.97
C THR A 123 1.46 4.62 -1.96
N ASP A 124 2.43 3.77 -1.63
CA ASP A 124 2.33 2.73 -0.61
C ASP A 124 3.52 2.89 0.37
N PRO A 125 3.37 3.70 1.44
CA PRO A 125 4.47 4.02 2.34
C PRO A 125 4.89 2.82 3.22
N PRO A 126 6.13 2.81 3.74
CA PRO A 126 6.62 1.72 4.58
C PRO A 126 5.83 1.58 5.89
N TYR A 127 5.66 0.36 6.39
CA TYR A 127 4.83 0.04 7.55
C TYR A 127 5.63 -0.07 8.86
N LEU A 128 6.18 1.04 9.36
CA LEU A 128 7.01 1.11 10.59
C LEU A 128 8.09 0.00 10.69
N ASP A 129 7.89 -1.00 11.57
CA ASP A 129 8.82 -2.09 11.88
C ASP A 129 8.45 -3.41 11.18
N ASN A 130 7.41 -3.43 10.35
CA ASN A 130 6.93 -4.66 9.73
C ASN A 130 7.94 -5.27 8.74
N VAL A 131 8.73 -4.47 8.03
CA VAL A 131 9.64 -4.94 6.98
C VAL A 131 10.90 -4.07 6.89
N MET A 132 12.08 -4.70 6.93
CA MET A 132 13.37 -4.04 6.64
C MET A 132 13.67 -4.11 5.13
N TYR A 133 13.01 -3.26 4.34
CA TYR A 133 13.01 -3.32 2.88
C TYR A 133 14.42 -3.27 2.27
N SER A 134 15.29 -2.42 2.80
CA SER A 134 16.64 -2.22 2.26
C SER A 134 17.51 -3.47 2.46
N GLU A 135 17.40 -4.13 3.62
CA GLU A 135 18.10 -5.39 3.88
C GLU A 135 17.60 -6.52 2.98
N LEU A 136 16.28 -6.65 2.82
CA LEU A 136 15.70 -7.65 1.93
C LEU A 136 16.05 -7.39 0.46
N SER A 137 16.17 -6.13 0.07
CA SER A 137 16.50 -5.72 -1.30
C SER A 137 17.96 -6.04 -1.66
N ASP A 138 18.89 -6.04 -0.69
CA ASP A 138 20.30 -6.33 -0.93
C ASP A 138 20.51 -7.69 -1.59
N PHE A 139 19.70 -8.69 -1.23
CA PHE A 139 19.77 -10.03 -1.84
C PHE A 139 19.67 -9.95 -3.37
N PHE A 140 18.78 -9.11 -3.90
CA PHE A 140 18.61 -8.93 -5.34
C PHE A 140 19.58 -7.90 -5.91
N TYR A 141 19.78 -6.80 -5.18
CA TYR A 141 20.55 -5.65 -5.62
C TYR A 141 21.99 -6.02 -5.97
N VAL A 142 22.67 -6.86 -5.18
CA VAL A 142 24.07 -7.23 -5.45
C VAL A 142 24.25 -7.94 -6.80
N TRP A 143 23.27 -8.76 -7.21
CA TRP A 143 23.28 -9.41 -8.52
C TRP A 143 22.96 -8.44 -9.64
N MET A 144 21.95 -7.58 -9.45
CA MET A 144 21.59 -6.55 -10.43
C MET A 144 22.75 -5.59 -10.66
N ARG A 145 23.46 -5.21 -9.59
CA ARG A 145 24.64 -4.36 -9.64
C ARG A 145 25.72 -4.90 -10.56
N LEU A 146 26.04 -6.20 -10.49
CA LEU A 146 27.06 -6.80 -11.36
C LEU A 146 26.74 -6.61 -12.84
N ALA A 147 25.46 -6.61 -13.21
CA ALA A 147 25.01 -6.45 -14.59
C ALA A 147 24.79 -4.99 -15.00
N LEU A 148 24.55 -4.07 -14.06
CA LEU A 148 24.01 -2.75 -14.35
C LEU A 148 24.90 -1.57 -13.95
N LYS A 149 25.87 -1.75 -13.04
CA LYS A 149 26.70 -0.66 -12.51
C LYS A 149 27.44 0.16 -13.57
N ASP A 150 27.84 -0.45 -14.68
CA ASP A 150 28.62 0.23 -15.73
C ASP A 150 27.72 1.07 -16.66
N ARG A 151 26.39 0.91 -16.57
CA ARG A 151 25.38 1.64 -17.36
C ARG A 151 24.54 2.60 -16.52
N TYR A 152 24.32 2.28 -15.25
CA TYR A 152 23.40 2.98 -14.36
C TYR A 152 24.12 3.36 -13.07
N PRO A 153 24.39 4.66 -12.84
CA PRO A 153 25.06 5.15 -11.63
C PRO A 153 24.38 4.71 -10.33
N GLU A 154 23.06 4.51 -10.35
CA GLU A 154 22.25 4.04 -9.23
C GLU A 154 22.70 2.66 -8.71
N PHE A 155 23.39 1.88 -9.54
CA PHE A 155 23.94 0.57 -9.20
C PHE A 155 25.43 0.62 -8.83
N GLU A 156 26.07 1.79 -8.83
CA GLU A 156 27.45 1.93 -8.36
C GLU A 156 27.64 1.57 -6.88
N PRO A 157 26.77 1.99 -5.93
CA PRO A 157 26.93 1.66 -4.51
C PRO A 157 26.97 0.15 -4.29
N VAL A 158 27.74 -0.31 -3.30
CA VAL A 158 27.89 -1.76 -3.04
C VAL A 158 26.59 -2.38 -2.51
N LEU A 159 25.81 -1.62 -1.75
CA LEU A 159 24.57 -2.04 -1.12
C LEU A 159 23.51 -0.93 -1.27
N THR A 160 22.24 -1.27 -1.03
CA THR A 160 21.14 -0.29 -0.99
C THR A 160 21.33 0.73 0.16
N PRO A 161 20.75 1.94 0.10
CA PRO A 161 20.83 2.92 1.19
C PRO A 161 19.99 2.49 2.41
N LYS A 162 20.59 2.49 3.61
CA LYS A 162 19.90 2.11 4.88
C LYS A 162 19.60 3.30 5.77
N GLU A 163 20.45 4.33 5.74
CA GLU A 163 20.33 5.48 6.63
C GLU A 163 19.09 6.32 6.33
N GLU A 164 18.76 6.48 5.05
CA GLU A 164 17.62 7.26 4.59
C GLU A 164 16.27 6.52 4.67
N GLU A 165 16.29 5.22 4.99
CA GLU A 165 15.09 4.39 5.05
C GLU A 165 14.14 4.83 6.18
N ILE A 166 12.87 5.06 5.87
CA ILE A 166 11.86 5.45 6.86
C ILE A 166 11.20 4.20 7.45
N VAL A 167 11.91 3.54 8.37
CA VAL A 167 11.44 2.36 9.12
C VAL A 167 11.74 2.52 10.60
N LYS A 168 11.05 1.75 11.45
CA LYS A 168 11.39 1.62 12.87
C LYS A 168 12.34 0.43 13.02
N ALA A 169 13.59 0.71 13.34
CA ALA A 169 14.67 -0.28 13.48
C ALA A 169 15.49 0.04 14.73
N GLN A 170 15.14 -0.60 15.86
CA GLN A 170 15.78 -0.34 17.15
C GLN A 170 17.30 -0.54 17.11
N GLY A 171 17.79 -1.58 16.42
CA GLY A 171 19.21 -1.84 16.24
C GLY A 171 19.98 -0.77 15.45
N ARG A 172 19.28 0.17 14.80
CA ARG A 172 19.83 1.32 14.06
C ARG A 172 19.49 2.67 14.69
N GLY A 173 18.93 2.67 15.91
CA GLY A 173 18.48 3.90 16.57
C GLY A 173 17.30 4.60 15.88
N LYS A 174 16.56 3.90 15.00
CA LYS A 174 15.37 4.43 14.33
C LYS A 174 14.12 4.08 15.14
N ASP A 175 13.55 5.08 15.78
CA ASP A 175 12.37 4.96 16.64
C ASP A 175 11.09 5.52 15.98
N SER A 176 9.96 5.42 16.67
CA SER A 176 8.68 5.97 16.23
C SER A 176 8.75 7.48 15.89
N LYS A 177 9.62 8.24 16.56
CA LYS A 177 9.81 9.69 16.31
C LYS A 177 10.58 9.95 15.01
N SER A 178 11.61 9.18 14.71
CA SER A 178 12.33 9.26 13.44
C SER A 178 11.42 8.90 12.27
N TYR A 179 10.57 7.87 12.44
CA TYR A 179 9.59 7.46 11.45
C TYR A 179 8.56 8.56 11.21
N LEU A 180 7.97 9.12 12.27
CA LEU A 180 7.04 10.26 12.19
C LEU A 180 7.66 11.42 11.41
N LYS A 181 8.90 11.81 11.75
CA LYS A 181 9.61 12.91 11.08
C LYS A 181 9.85 12.62 9.59
N GLY A 182 10.31 11.42 9.24
CA GLY A 182 10.54 11.01 7.86
C GLY A 182 9.25 11.03 7.03
N MET A 183 8.21 10.37 7.53
CA MET A 183 6.89 10.37 6.89
C MET A 183 6.33 11.77 6.71
N THR A 184 6.50 12.65 7.71
CA THR A 184 6.07 14.05 7.61
C THR A 184 6.82 14.79 6.51
N ARG A 185 8.14 14.55 6.33
CA ARG A 185 8.92 15.19 5.26
C ARG A 185 8.48 14.71 3.87
N VAL A 186 8.27 13.41 3.69
CA VAL A 186 7.71 12.85 2.45
C VAL A 186 6.34 13.45 2.15
N PHE A 187 5.42 13.47 3.12
CA PHE A 187 4.10 14.04 2.89
C PHE A 187 4.17 15.56 2.65
N ARG A 188 5.06 16.31 3.29
CA ARG A 188 5.26 17.73 2.96
C ARG A 188 5.72 17.93 1.52
N GLU A 189 6.58 17.04 1.03
CA GLU A 189 7.01 17.07 -0.36
C GLU A 189 5.84 16.76 -1.30
N CYS A 190 5.01 15.76 -0.98
CA CYS A 190 3.76 15.52 -1.69
C CYS A 190 2.84 16.76 -1.67
N HIS A 191 2.73 17.44 -0.53
CA HIS A 191 1.93 18.67 -0.39
C HIS A 191 2.46 19.79 -1.29
N ARG A 192 3.78 19.96 -1.38
CA ARG A 192 4.42 20.97 -2.22
C ARG A 192 4.10 20.75 -3.71
N ILE A 193 4.28 19.53 -4.20
CA ILE A 193 4.13 19.22 -5.63
C ILE A 193 2.67 19.10 -6.08
N LEU A 194 1.73 18.77 -5.17
CA LEU A 194 0.32 18.64 -5.52
C LEU A 194 -0.31 19.99 -5.86
N LYS A 195 -1.21 20.02 -6.84
CA LYS A 195 -2.14 21.14 -7.05
C LYS A 195 -3.04 21.35 -5.82
N ASP A 196 -3.73 22.48 -5.76
CA ASP A 196 -4.54 22.83 -4.58
C ASP A 196 -5.72 21.86 -4.37
N ASP A 197 -6.31 21.39 -5.47
CA ASP A 197 -7.36 20.39 -5.54
C ASP A 197 -6.85 18.95 -5.70
N GLY A 198 -5.53 18.79 -5.70
CA GLY A 198 -4.86 17.51 -5.90
C GLY A 198 -5.10 16.50 -4.78
N LEU A 199 -4.90 15.22 -5.10
CA LEU A 199 -5.16 14.10 -4.20
C LEU A 199 -3.85 13.43 -3.75
N LEU A 200 -3.69 13.22 -2.45
CA LEU A 200 -2.73 12.25 -1.93
C LEU A 200 -3.52 10.97 -1.60
N ILE A 201 -3.16 9.86 -2.23
CA ILE A 201 -3.82 8.56 -2.06
C ILE A 201 -2.77 7.56 -1.63
N PHE A 202 -3.00 6.86 -0.53
CA PHE A 202 -2.10 5.80 -0.11
C PHE A 202 -2.83 4.62 0.52
N THR A 203 -2.21 3.45 0.39
CA THR A 203 -2.61 2.23 1.09
C THR A 203 -1.96 2.19 2.47
N PHE A 204 -2.71 1.80 3.49
CA PHE A 204 -2.15 1.60 4.81
C PHE A 204 -2.80 0.43 5.57
N HIS A 205 -1.97 -0.27 6.34
CA HIS A 205 -2.25 -1.49 7.05
C HIS A 205 -1.36 -1.55 8.29
N HIS A 206 -1.97 -1.64 9.48
CA HIS A 206 -1.21 -1.91 10.70
C HIS A 206 -2.11 -2.47 11.81
N LYS A 207 -1.55 -3.38 12.62
CA LYS A 207 -2.26 -4.02 13.75
C LYS A 207 -2.39 -3.11 14.99
N GLY A 208 -1.40 -2.25 15.22
CA GLY A 208 -1.33 -1.36 16.38
C GLY A 208 -1.82 0.06 16.11
N ASP A 209 -2.55 0.64 17.08
CA ASP A 209 -3.09 2.00 17.03
C ASP A 209 -1.99 3.07 16.98
N GLU A 210 -0.84 2.81 17.61
CA GLU A 210 0.31 3.72 17.62
C GLU A 210 0.73 4.08 16.18
N ALA A 211 0.77 3.09 15.28
CA ALA A 211 1.14 3.32 13.89
C ALA A 211 0.11 4.18 13.14
N TRP A 212 -1.18 3.93 13.36
CA TRP A 212 -2.26 4.73 12.79
C TRP A 212 -2.20 6.17 13.30
N ALA A 213 -1.98 6.36 14.60
CA ALA A 213 -1.82 7.67 15.20
C ALA A 213 -0.60 8.43 14.64
N ILE A 214 0.52 7.73 14.45
CA ILE A 214 1.75 8.32 13.89
C ILE A 214 1.55 8.73 12.43
N VAL A 215 0.97 7.87 11.59
CA VAL A 215 0.74 8.19 10.16
C VAL A 215 -0.28 9.31 10.02
N LEU A 216 -1.36 9.28 10.82
CA LEU A 216 -2.32 10.37 10.88
C LEU A 216 -1.64 11.68 11.31
N GLN A 217 -0.81 11.64 12.36
CA GLN A 217 -0.09 12.83 12.82
C GLN A 217 0.87 13.36 11.73
N ALA A 218 1.59 12.48 11.04
CA ALA A 218 2.47 12.85 9.93
C ALA A 218 1.71 13.58 8.80
N LEU A 219 0.54 13.07 8.41
CA LEU A 219 -0.34 13.71 7.43
C LEU A 219 -0.81 15.09 7.89
N LEU A 220 -1.24 15.17 9.15
CA LEU A 220 -1.75 16.40 9.73
C LEU A 220 -0.66 17.48 9.80
N ASP A 221 0.56 17.11 10.16
CA ASP A 221 1.74 17.99 10.21
C ASP A 221 2.28 18.37 8.83
N ALA A 222 1.93 17.60 7.80
CA ALA A 222 2.19 17.91 6.41
C ALA A 222 1.11 18.79 5.76
N GLY A 223 0.02 19.09 6.48
CA GLY A 223 -1.04 19.98 5.99
C GLY A 223 -2.16 19.26 5.24
N PHE A 224 -2.30 17.94 5.39
CA PHE A 224 -3.42 17.19 4.82
C PHE A 224 -4.56 16.98 5.83
N TYR A 225 -5.73 16.65 5.30
CA TYR A 225 -6.80 15.98 6.03
C TYR A 225 -7.30 14.79 5.19
N ILE A 226 -7.93 13.83 5.85
CA ILE A 226 -8.51 12.64 5.20
C ILE A 226 -9.92 13.01 4.73
N SER A 227 -10.12 12.95 3.43
CA SER A 227 -11.39 13.26 2.77
C SER A 227 -12.30 12.04 2.66
N ALA A 228 -11.71 10.85 2.48
CA ALA A 228 -12.41 9.57 2.42
C ALA A 228 -11.46 8.42 2.80
N THR A 229 -12.05 7.33 3.28
CA THR A 229 -11.36 6.07 3.58
C THR A 229 -12.15 4.93 2.96
N TYR A 230 -11.49 4.06 2.19
CA TYR A 230 -12.12 2.90 1.58
C TYR A 230 -11.52 1.61 2.13
N PRO A 231 -12.32 0.74 2.76
CA PRO A 231 -11.87 -0.59 3.16
C PRO A 231 -11.51 -1.41 1.92
N VAL A 232 -10.36 -2.07 1.94
CA VAL A 232 -9.98 -3.03 0.91
C VAL A 232 -9.70 -4.37 1.57
N ARG A 233 -10.31 -5.42 1.03
CA ARG A 233 -10.00 -6.79 1.41
C ARG A 233 -8.88 -7.28 0.50
N SER A 234 -7.61 -7.18 0.91
CA SER A 234 -6.49 -7.54 0.02
C SER A 234 -6.06 -9.01 0.06
N GLU A 235 -6.62 -9.84 0.95
CA GLU A 235 -6.08 -11.20 1.11
C GLU A 235 -6.63 -12.29 0.19
N MET A 236 -5.70 -13.09 -0.34
CA MET A 236 -5.95 -14.43 -0.86
C MET A 236 -6.10 -15.44 0.29
N LYS A 237 -7.20 -16.21 0.30
CA LYS A 237 -7.52 -17.31 1.22
C LYS A 237 -6.46 -18.45 1.37
N LEU A 238 -5.29 -18.33 0.74
CA LEU A 238 -4.28 -19.40 0.60
C LEU A 238 -2.89 -19.02 1.14
N SER A 239 -2.74 -17.90 1.86
CA SER A 239 -1.50 -17.60 2.59
C SER A 239 -1.33 -18.60 3.74
N VAL A 240 -0.29 -19.43 3.65
CA VAL A 240 0.03 -20.50 4.61
C VAL A 240 0.40 -19.96 6.01
N HIS A 241 0.50 -18.64 6.17
CA HIS A 241 0.81 -17.95 7.42
C HIS A 241 -0.42 -17.64 8.31
N ILE A 242 -1.65 -17.90 7.84
CA ILE A 242 -2.90 -17.54 8.53
C ILE A 242 -3.66 -18.78 9.07
N LEU A 243 -3.09 -19.98 8.93
CA LEU A 243 -3.55 -21.15 9.68
C LEU A 243 -3.12 -20.98 11.14
N ASN A 244 -4.02 -20.44 11.98
CA ASN A 244 -3.94 -20.26 13.44
C ASN A 244 -3.56 -18.88 13.98
N GLN A 245 -3.53 -17.82 13.16
CA GLN A 245 -3.55 -16.47 13.70
C GLN A 245 -4.91 -15.85 13.39
N GLU A 246 -5.66 -15.49 14.42
CA GLU A 246 -6.71 -14.46 14.33
C GLU A 246 -6.04 -13.09 14.04
N SER A 247 -5.17 -13.02 13.02
CA SER A 247 -4.59 -11.78 12.56
C SER A 247 -5.66 -11.08 11.73
N ILE A 248 -6.38 -10.24 12.45
CA ILE A 248 -7.20 -9.18 11.92
C ILE A 248 -6.29 -8.29 11.04
N GLU A 249 -6.32 -8.49 9.72
CA GLU A 249 -5.53 -7.75 8.72
C GLU A 249 -6.48 -6.84 7.92
N TYR A 250 -6.35 -5.52 8.11
CA TYR A 250 -7.13 -4.52 7.38
C TYR A 250 -6.24 -3.72 6.46
N ASP A 251 -6.62 -3.62 5.19
CA ASP A 251 -6.09 -2.61 4.29
C ASP A 251 -7.13 -1.50 4.12
N ALA A 252 -6.66 -0.26 4.14
CA ALA A 252 -7.47 0.89 3.78
C ALA A 252 -6.77 1.70 2.69
N ILE A 253 -7.55 2.14 1.70
CA ILE A 253 -7.16 3.24 0.82
C ILE A 253 -7.57 4.53 1.50
N ILE A 254 -6.59 5.36 1.82
CA ILE A 254 -6.78 6.67 2.44
C ILE A 254 -6.67 7.74 1.36
N VAL A 255 -7.70 8.58 1.23
CA VAL A 255 -7.76 9.68 0.27
C VAL A 255 -7.67 11.00 1.01
N CYS A 256 -6.58 11.72 0.79
CA CYS A 256 -6.22 12.95 1.45
C CYS A 256 -6.32 14.16 0.52
N ARG A 257 -6.65 15.31 1.12
CA ARG A 257 -6.68 16.62 0.46
C ARG A 257 -5.93 17.65 1.29
N LYS A 258 -5.44 18.71 0.64
CA LYS A 258 -4.81 19.83 1.33
C LYS A 258 -5.81 20.50 2.27
N ARG A 259 -5.39 20.75 3.50
CA ARG A 259 -6.25 21.28 4.56
C ARG A 259 -6.31 22.80 4.51
N ILE A 260 -7.52 23.32 4.55
CA ILE A 260 -7.79 24.70 4.95
C ILE A 260 -8.02 24.68 6.46
N ARG A 261 -7.30 25.51 7.22
CA ARG A 261 -7.25 25.46 8.69
C ARG A 261 -8.67 25.47 9.28
N GLY A 262 -9.00 24.44 10.07
CA GLY A 262 -10.31 24.29 10.72
C GLY A 262 -10.47 25.19 11.95
N ALA A 263 -11.73 25.36 12.37
CA ALA A 263 -12.08 25.99 13.65
C ALA A 263 -12.00 24.97 14.80
N SER A 264 -12.00 25.46 16.04
CA SER A 264 -12.09 24.61 17.24
C SER A 264 -13.33 23.72 17.17
N SER A 265 -13.17 22.45 17.52
CA SER A 265 -14.23 21.44 17.45
C SER A 265 -14.36 20.68 18.78
N ASP A 266 -15.60 20.42 19.17
CA ASP A 266 -15.91 19.61 20.35
C ASP A 266 -15.87 18.11 20.02
N TRP A 267 -15.20 17.33 20.86
CA TRP A 267 -15.02 15.89 20.68
C TRP A 267 -16.35 15.16 20.67
N SER A 268 -17.30 15.49 21.56
CA SER A 268 -18.59 14.82 21.61
C SER A 268 -19.39 15.00 20.31
N SER A 269 -19.25 16.14 19.64
CA SER A 269 -19.82 16.35 18.30
C SER A 269 -19.19 15.45 17.23
N ILE A 270 -17.86 15.30 17.26
CA ILE A 270 -17.11 14.43 16.34
C ILE A 270 -17.47 12.97 16.58
N GLU A 271 -17.47 12.54 17.84
CA GLU A 271 -17.79 11.18 18.26
C GLU A 271 -19.19 10.76 17.80
N ARG A 272 -20.18 11.66 17.97
CA ARG A 272 -21.54 11.44 17.47
C ARG A 272 -21.58 11.26 15.95
N LYS A 273 -20.89 12.11 15.19
CA LYS A 273 -20.80 11.98 13.73
C LYS A 273 -20.16 10.66 13.29
N ILE A 274 -19.09 10.23 13.97
CA ILE A 274 -18.44 8.94 13.72
C ILE A 274 -19.45 7.82 13.94
N ARG A 275 -20.11 7.80 15.09
CA ARG A 275 -21.11 6.79 15.46
C ARG A 275 -22.26 6.72 14.46
N ASP A 276 -22.89 7.86 14.17
CA ASP A 276 -24.05 7.93 13.28
C ASP A 276 -23.70 7.47 11.86
N THR A 277 -22.55 7.91 11.34
CA THR A 277 -22.09 7.55 10.01
C THR A 277 -21.68 6.08 9.92
N ALA A 278 -20.96 5.57 10.93
CA ALA A 278 -20.55 4.17 10.99
C ALA A 278 -21.78 3.24 11.07
N ASN A 279 -22.76 3.59 11.90
CA ASN A 279 -24.04 2.88 12.01
C ASN A 279 -24.78 2.82 10.68
N HIS A 280 -24.87 3.95 9.98
CA HIS A 280 -25.53 4.02 8.69
C HIS A 280 -24.85 3.10 7.65
N LEU A 281 -23.53 3.18 7.54
CA LEU A 281 -22.74 2.37 6.60
C LEU A 281 -22.81 0.87 6.92
N LEU A 282 -22.83 0.50 8.20
CA LEU A 282 -22.99 -0.89 8.61
C LEU A 282 -24.37 -1.44 8.23
N LYS A 283 -25.44 -0.66 8.46
CA LYS A 283 -26.80 -1.05 8.05
C LYS A 283 -26.92 -1.21 6.55
N GLU A 284 -26.33 -0.31 5.77
CA GLU A 284 -26.26 -0.43 4.31
C GLU A 284 -25.53 -1.71 3.89
N LEU A 285 -24.38 -1.99 4.49
CA LEU A 285 -23.60 -3.20 4.21
C LEU A 285 -24.39 -4.48 4.54
N ILE A 286 -25.07 -4.52 5.67
CA ILE A 286 -25.94 -5.64 6.07
C ILE A 286 -27.09 -5.81 5.07
N SER A 287 -27.70 -4.71 4.60
CA SER A 287 -28.79 -4.79 3.61
C SER A 287 -28.34 -5.41 2.28
N LEU A 288 -27.08 -5.17 1.89
CA LEU A 288 -26.51 -5.67 0.62
C LEU A 288 -25.99 -7.11 0.74
N ASN A 289 -25.37 -7.46 1.87
CA ASN A 289 -24.66 -8.73 2.05
C ASN A 289 -25.39 -9.73 2.98
N GLY A 290 -26.51 -9.32 3.58
CA GLY A 290 -27.25 -10.07 4.60
C GLY A 290 -26.63 -10.05 6.00
N LYS A 291 -25.31 -9.81 6.09
CA LYS A 291 -24.57 -9.67 7.36
C LYS A 291 -23.34 -8.80 7.18
N ALA A 292 -22.88 -8.21 8.28
CA ALA A 292 -21.57 -7.59 8.38
C ALA A 292 -20.71 -8.38 9.37
N THR A 293 -19.40 -8.37 9.15
CA THR A 293 -18.42 -8.97 10.05
C THR A 293 -17.92 -7.93 11.04
N LYS A 294 -17.45 -8.37 12.23
CA LYS A 294 -16.70 -7.50 13.16
C LYS A 294 -15.52 -6.80 12.47
N MET A 295 -14.96 -7.46 11.46
CA MET A 295 -13.91 -6.93 10.62
C MET A 295 -14.35 -5.67 9.85
N GLU A 296 -15.44 -5.77 9.11
CA GLU A 296 -15.97 -4.64 8.34
C GLU A 296 -16.37 -3.48 9.25
N ALA A 297 -16.92 -3.77 10.44
CA ALA A 297 -17.22 -2.76 11.45
C ALA A 297 -15.98 -2.01 11.93
N LEU A 298 -14.90 -2.72 12.26
CA LEU A 298 -13.65 -2.10 12.71
C LEU A 298 -13.05 -1.19 11.64
N VAL A 299 -13.03 -1.58 10.36
CA VAL A 299 -12.52 -0.69 9.29
C VAL A 299 -13.40 0.54 9.10
N ILE A 300 -14.72 0.37 9.09
CA ILE A 300 -15.66 1.48 8.91
C ILE A 300 -15.49 2.49 10.06
N VAL A 301 -15.51 2.01 11.30
CA VAL A 301 -15.42 2.85 12.50
C VAL A 301 -14.06 3.58 12.56
N MET A 302 -12.96 2.86 12.33
CA MET A 302 -11.62 3.47 12.32
C MET A 302 -11.46 4.47 11.17
N GLY A 303 -11.88 4.10 9.96
CA GLY A 303 -11.82 4.99 8.80
C GLY A 303 -12.58 6.29 9.03
N LYS A 304 -13.78 6.21 9.62
CA LYS A 304 -14.57 7.40 9.98
C LYS A 304 -13.97 8.21 11.12
N CYS A 305 -13.34 7.57 12.11
CA CYS A 305 -12.57 8.31 13.11
C CYS A 305 -11.46 9.13 12.45
N LEU A 306 -10.64 8.51 11.62
CA LEU A 306 -9.55 9.18 10.91
C LEU A 306 -10.05 10.34 10.03
N GLU A 307 -11.16 10.10 9.30
CA GLU A 307 -11.79 11.11 8.45
C GLU A 307 -12.31 12.32 9.25
N PHE A 308 -13.17 12.10 10.26
CA PHE A 308 -13.77 13.20 11.02
C PHE A 308 -12.77 13.91 11.94
N TYR A 309 -11.86 13.16 12.58
CA TYR A 309 -10.80 13.76 13.40
C TYR A 309 -9.90 14.66 12.54
N SER A 310 -9.43 14.17 11.39
CA SER A 310 -8.52 14.94 10.55
C SER A 310 -9.14 16.22 9.99
N LYS A 311 -10.44 16.21 9.68
CA LYS A 311 -11.21 17.39 9.25
C LYS A 311 -11.35 18.44 10.36
N ALA A 312 -11.39 18.03 11.62
CA ALA A 312 -11.57 18.89 12.78
C ALA A 312 -10.23 19.38 13.41
N TYR A 313 -9.09 18.82 12.99
CA TYR A 313 -7.76 19.21 13.46
C TYR A 313 -7.46 20.69 13.13
N PRO A 314 -6.78 21.47 14.01
CA PRO A 314 -5.92 21.04 15.12
C PRO A 314 -6.49 21.11 16.53
N ASP A 315 -7.57 21.86 16.75
CA ASP A 315 -8.05 22.16 18.11
C ASP A 315 -9.32 21.39 18.41
N ILE A 316 -9.14 20.12 18.77
CA ILE A 316 -10.21 19.22 19.16
C ILE A 316 -10.16 19.07 20.68
N ARG A 317 -11.28 19.33 21.35
CA ARG A 317 -11.33 19.36 22.81
C ARG A 317 -12.50 18.58 23.38
N ASP A 318 -12.31 18.04 24.56
CA ASP A 318 -13.37 17.55 25.45
C ASP A 318 -13.33 18.40 26.73
N GLY A 319 -14.24 19.37 26.83
CA GLY A 319 -14.15 20.42 27.84
C GLY A 319 -12.86 21.24 27.71
N GLN A 320 -11.96 21.12 28.70
CA GLN A 320 -10.67 21.81 28.72
C GLN A 320 -9.52 20.97 28.14
N GLU A 321 -9.72 19.66 27.98
CA GLU A 321 -8.67 18.74 27.55
C GLU A 321 -8.58 18.70 26.02
N ARG A 322 -7.35 18.69 25.48
CA ARG A 322 -7.13 18.54 24.05
C ARG A 322 -7.02 17.05 23.69
N ILE A 323 -7.77 16.62 22.68
CA ILE A 323 -7.78 15.24 22.24
C ILE A 323 -6.68 15.01 21.19
N SER A 324 -5.70 14.16 21.53
CA SER A 324 -4.65 13.72 20.61
C SER A 324 -5.17 12.69 19.60
N THR A 325 -4.35 12.39 18.57
CA THR A 325 -4.66 11.33 17.60
C THR A 325 -4.77 9.96 18.28
N GLU A 326 -3.85 9.66 19.20
CA GLU A 326 -3.84 8.43 20.00
C GLU A 326 -5.11 8.31 20.85
N GLU A 327 -5.47 9.39 21.54
CA GLU A 327 -6.65 9.41 22.40
C GLU A 327 -7.95 9.26 21.61
N ALA A 328 -8.05 9.90 20.45
CA ALA A 328 -9.21 9.75 19.57
C ALA A 328 -9.41 8.29 19.11
N LEU A 329 -8.33 7.63 18.67
CA LEU A 329 -8.39 6.22 18.27
C LEU A 329 -8.77 5.31 19.44
N ARG A 330 -8.22 5.57 20.64
CA ARG A 330 -8.54 4.83 21.86
C ARG A 330 -10.03 4.95 22.22
N ARG A 331 -10.60 6.16 22.18
CA ARG A 331 -12.01 6.41 22.52
C ARG A 331 -12.97 5.75 21.53
N VAL A 332 -12.65 5.77 20.24
CA VAL A 332 -13.52 5.17 19.21
C VAL A 332 -13.57 3.64 19.28
N ARG A 333 -12.61 2.98 19.95
CA ARG A 333 -12.73 1.53 20.23
C ARG A 333 -13.96 1.17 21.07
N ASN A 334 -14.42 2.06 21.94
CA ASN A 334 -15.65 1.82 22.70
C ASN A 334 -16.87 1.81 21.77
N ILE A 335 -16.92 2.73 20.80
CA ILE A 335 -17.96 2.74 19.75
C ILE A 335 -17.93 1.42 18.98
N LEU A 336 -16.73 0.92 18.64
CA LEU A 336 -16.62 -0.36 17.95
C LEU A 336 -17.17 -1.53 18.78
N GLN A 337 -16.86 -1.60 20.07
CA GLN A 337 -17.35 -2.67 20.94
C GLN A 337 -18.88 -2.68 20.97
N GLU A 338 -19.49 -1.53 21.21
CA GLU A 338 -20.96 -1.36 21.21
C GLU A 338 -21.57 -1.77 19.86
N LEU A 339 -20.99 -1.32 18.74
CA LEU A 339 -21.48 -1.70 17.40
C LEU A 339 -21.25 -3.17 17.06
N ALA A 340 -20.21 -3.80 17.61
CA ALA A 340 -19.94 -5.21 17.39
C ALA A 340 -20.88 -6.13 18.16
N GLU A 341 -21.40 -5.69 19.31
CA GLU A 341 -22.44 -6.39 20.07
C GLU A 341 -23.78 -6.40 19.31
N GLU A 342 -24.10 -5.34 18.57
CA GLU A 342 -25.31 -5.27 17.72
C GLU A 342 -25.24 -6.19 16.46
N LEU A 343 -24.07 -6.75 16.15
CA LEU A 343 -23.84 -7.64 15.00
C LEU A 343 -23.93 -9.14 15.36
N GLU A 344 -24.03 -9.47 16.65
CA GLU A 344 -24.32 -10.83 17.15
C GLU A 344 -25.84 -11.07 17.22
#